data_AF-A0A2J8QEA0-F1
#
_entry.id   AF-A0A2J8QEA0-F1
#
_cell.length_a   1.000
_cell.length_b   1.000
_cell.length_c   1.000
_cell.angle_alpha   90.00
_cell.angle_beta   90.00
_cell.angle_gamma   90.00
#
_symmetry.space_group_name_H-M   'P 1'
#
loop_
_entity.id
_entity.type
_entity.pdbx_description
1 polymer ?
#
loop_
_entity_poly.entity_id
_entity_poly.type
_entity_poly.pdbx_seq_one_letter_code
_entity_poly.pdbx_strand_id
1 'polypeptide(L)'
;KPGVSGHGVYELKDESLKDFNMYFYHYSKTQHSKAEHMQKKRRKQENKDEALPPPPPPEFCPAFSKVINLLNCDIMMYILRTVFERAIDTDSNLWTEGMLQMAFHILALGLLEEKQQLQKAPEEEVTFDFYHKASRLGSSAMNIQMLLEKLKGIPQLEGQKDMITWILQVN
;
A
#
# COMPACT_ATOMS: atom_id res chain seq x y z
N LYS A 1 40.86 -10.45 -31.88
CA LYS A 1 39.83 -9.43 -31.52
C LYS A 1 38.71 -10.15 -30.78
N PRO A 2 38.56 -10.03 -29.46
CA PRO A 2 37.39 -10.60 -28.78
C PRO A 2 36.16 -9.73 -29.07
N GLY A 3 35.04 -10.38 -29.35
CA GLY A 3 33.80 -9.77 -29.84
C GLY A 3 33.09 -8.92 -28.79
N VAL A 4 32.76 -7.69 -29.18
CA VAL A 4 31.91 -6.76 -28.43
C VAL A 4 30.47 -7.00 -28.89
N SER A 5 29.81 -8.04 -28.37
CA SER A 5 28.39 -8.29 -28.70
C SER A 5 27.59 -8.90 -27.55
N GLY A 6 27.91 -8.51 -26.31
CA GLY A 6 27.05 -8.75 -25.17
C GLY A 6 26.42 -7.43 -24.75
N HIS A 7 25.13 -7.22 -25.05
CA HIS A 7 24.37 -6.19 -24.36
C HIS A 7 24.22 -6.66 -22.91
N GLY A 8 25.09 -6.16 -22.02
CA GLY A 8 24.95 -6.40 -20.59
C GLY A 8 23.62 -5.80 -20.13
N VAL A 9 22.74 -6.65 -19.60
CA VAL A 9 21.51 -6.21 -18.95
C VAL A 9 21.78 -6.16 -17.45
N TYR A 10 21.33 -5.08 -16.80
CA TYR A 10 21.31 -5.01 -15.35
C TYR A 10 19.99 -5.58 -14.84
N GLU A 11 20.10 -6.51 -13.89
CA GLU A 11 18.96 -7.05 -13.16
C GLU A 11 18.98 -6.52 -11.72
N LEU A 12 17.79 -6.33 -11.16
CA LEU A 12 17.64 -5.91 -9.76
C LEU A 12 18.03 -7.07 -8.86
N LYS A 13 18.88 -6.82 -7.87
CA LYS A 13 19.26 -7.86 -6.91
C LYS A 13 18.12 -8.19 -5.96
N ASP A 14 18.04 -9.44 -5.53
CA ASP A 14 16.97 -9.93 -4.65
C ASP A 14 16.89 -9.13 -3.34
N GLU A 15 18.03 -8.73 -2.77
CA GLU A 15 18.06 -7.94 -1.54
C GLU A 15 17.47 -6.53 -1.68
N SER A 16 17.38 -6.01 -2.91
CA SER A 16 16.79 -4.70 -3.21
C SER A 16 15.27 -4.78 -3.44
N LEU A 17 14.70 -5.98 -3.52
CA LEU A 17 13.26 -6.17 -3.76
C LEU A 17 12.39 -5.64 -2.63
N LYS A 18 12.93 -5.63 -1.41
CA LYS A 18 12.27 -5.07 -0.21
C LYS A 18 12.04 -3.56 -0.30
N ASP A 19 12.82 -2.87 -1.14
CA ASP A 19 12.78 -1.42 -1.32
C ASP A 19 11.95 -1.03 -2.56
N PHE A 20 11.34 -2.01 -3.25
CA PHE A 20 10.46 -1.75 -4.38
C PHE A 20 9.26 -0.91 -3.93
N ASN A 21 9.06 0.23 -4.59
CA ASN A 21 7.89 1.08 -4.39
C ASN A 21 7.11 1.22 -5.70
N MET A 22 5.85 0.79 -5.69
CA MET A 22 4.94 0.92 -6.83
C MET A 22 4.73 2.39 -7.23
N TYR A 23 4.67 3.30 -6.26
CA TYR A 23 4.49 4.74 -6.45
C TYR A 23 5.78 5.53 -6.31
N PHE A 24 6.90 4.97 -6.76
CA PHE A 24 8.17 5.70 -6.79
C PHE A 24 8.02 7.02 -7.60
N TYR A 25 8.45 8.12 -7.00
CA TYR A 25 8.09 9.48 -7.46
C TYR A 25 8.61 9.85 -8.86
N HIS A 26 9.66 9.19 -9.34
CA HIS A 26 10.22 9.43 -10.68
C HIS A 26 9.57 8.59 -11.77
N TYR A 27 8.61 7.73 -11.45
CA TYR A 27 7.91 6.98 -12.47
C TYR A 27 7.02 7.89 -13.31
N SER A 28 7.21 7.82 -14.62
CA SER A 28 6.15 8.18 -15.56
C SER A 28 4.98 7.20 -15.42
N LYS A 29 3.81 7.55 -15.96
CA LYS A 29 2.64 6.65 -15.99
C LYS A 29 2.98 5.30 -16.64
N THR A 30 3.76 5.31 -17.72
CA THR A 30 4.15 4.08 -18.42
C THR A 30 5.15 3.24 -17.62
N GLN A 31 6.08 3.90 -16.90
CA GLN A 31 7.00 3.21 -15.99
C GLN A 31 6.27 2.59 -14.80
N HIS A 32 5.29 3.29 -14.22
CA HIS A 32 4.46 2.78 -13.14
C HIS A 32 3.72 1.50 -13.55
N SER A 33 2.97 1.51 -14.66
CA SER A 33 2.26 0.33 -15.16
C SER A 33 3.21 -0.83 -15.50
N LYS A 34 4.39 -0.51 -16.06
CA LYS A 34 5.41 -1.53 -16.36
C LYS A 34 5.99 -2.14 -15.07
N ALA A 35 6.27 -1.33 -14.06
CA ALA A 35 6.80 -1.76 -12.78
C ALA A 35 5.80 -2.67 -12.04
N GLU A 36 4.52 -2.28 -11.99
CA GLU A 36 3.45 -3.10 -11.43
C GLU A 36 3.38 -4.47 -12.11
N HIS A 37 3.26 -4.48 -13.44
CA HIS A 37 3.11 -5.73 -14.20
C HIS A 37 4.33 -6.64 -14.05
N MET A 38 5.55 -6.09 -14.13
CA MET A 38 6.78 -6.88 -13.97
C MET A 38 6.89 -7.48 -12.56
N GLN A 39 6.54 -6.72 -11.52
CA GLN A 39 6.63 -7.18 -10.13
C GLN A 39 5.59 -8.26 -9.83
N LYS A 40 4.33 -8.09 -10.27
CA LYS A 40 3.28 -9.12 -10.16
C LYS A 40 3.67 -10.40 -10.89
N LYS A 41 4.15 -10.27 -12.13
CA LYS A 41 4.63 -11.41 -12.93
C LYS A 41 5.76 -12.16 -12.23
N ARG A 42 6.73 -11.45 -11.63
CA ARG A 42 7.83 -12.09 -10.90
C ARG A 42 7.33 -12.83 -9.66
N ARG A 43 6.50 -12.19 -8.81
CA ARG A 43 5.95 -12.84 -7.61
C ARG A 43 5.18 -14.12 -7.96
N LYS A 44 4.38 -14.08 -9.03
CA LYS A 44 3.68 -15.26 -9.55
C LYS A 44 4.63 -16.38 -10.00
N GLN A 45 5.72 -16.05 -10.68
CA GLN A 45 6.76 -17.03 -11.07
C GLN A 45 7.47 -17.64 -9.85
N GLU A 46 7.57 -16.90 -8.75
CA GLU A 46 8.12 -17.35 -7.47
C GLU A 46 7.09 -18.11 -6.59
N ASN A 47 5.88 -18.38 -7.09
CA ASN A 47 4.75 -18.94 -6.33
C ASN A 47 4.39 -18.13 -5.07
N LYS A 48 4.53 -16.81 -5.14
CA LYS A 48 4.09 -15.86 -4.11
C LYS A 48 2.77 -15.20 -4.52
N ASP A 49 2.07 -14.61 -3.55
CA ASP A 49 0.93 -13.73 -3.78
C ASP A 49 1.34 -12.53 -4.65
N GLU A 50 0.39 -11.88 -5.32
CA GLU A 50 0.62 -10.72 -6.19
C GLU A 50 0.52 -9.36 -5.47
N ALA A 51 0.47 -9.33 -4.12
CA ALA A 51 0.39 -8.08 -3.37
C ALA A 51 1.65 -7.23 -3.60
N LEU A 52 1.49 -5.92 -3.71
CA LEU A 52 2.61 -4.99 -3.89
C LEU A 52 2.64 -3.97 -2.74
N PRO A 53 2.96 -4.39 -1.50
CA PRO A 53 3.00 -3.48 -0.38
C PRO A 53 4.09 -2.41 -0.55
N PRO A 54 3.89 -1.21 0.03
CA PRO A 54 4.95 -0.22 0.13
C PRO A 54 6.17 -0.78 0.88
N PRO A 55 7.38 -0.27 0.61
CA PRO A 55 8.50 -0.50 1.51
C PRO A 55 8.25 0.17 2.87
N PRO A 56 8.93 -0.24 3.95
CA PRO A 56 8.86 0.45 5.23
C PRO A 56 9.14 1.95 5.08
N PRO A 57 8.32 2.83 5.70
CA PRO A 57 8.56 4.26 5.64
C PRO A 57 9.98 4.63 6.14
N PRO A 58 10.66 5.59 5.50
CA PRO A 58 11.95 6.06 5.99
C PRO A 58 11.74 6.88 7.27
N GLU A 59 12.73 6.87 8.16
CA GLU A 59 12.74 7.79 9.30
C GLU A 59 12.87 9.24 8.82
N PHE A 60 12.03 10.12 9.36
CA PHE A 60 12.16 11.55 9.16
C PHE A 60 13.21 12.12 10.12
N CYS A 61 13.99 13.10 9.65
CA CYS A 61 14.82 13.88 10.56
C CYS A 61 13.93 14.66 11.56
N PRO A 62 14.45 15.11 12.71
CA PRO A 62 13.63 15.72 13.76
C PRO A 62 12.74 16.88 13.28
N ALA A 63 13.22 17.70 12.34
CA ALA A 63 12.45 18.80 11.76
C ALA A 63 11.21 18.36 10.96
N PHE A 64 11.20 17.14 10.41
CA PHE A 64 10.10 16.56 9.63
C PHE A 64 9.37 15.42 10.36
N SER A 65 9.69 15.16 11.62
CA SER A 65 9.10 14.07 12.41
C SER A 65 7.57 14.06 12.41
N LYS A 66 6.93 15.23 12.30
CA LYS A 66 5.47 15.37 12.30
C LYS A 66 4.79 15.10 10.94
N VAL A 67 5.54 14.85 9.87
CA VAL A 67 4.96 14.57 8.53
C VAL A 67 4.05 13.34 8.56
N ILE A 68 4.40 12.33 9.37
CA ILE A 68 3.60 11.11 9.54
C ILE A 68 2.17 11.40 10.02
N ASN A 69 1.93 12.52 10.71
CA ASN A 69 0.59 12.89 11.18
C ASN A 69 -0.39 13.14 10.03
N LEU A 70 0.10 13.40 8.80
CA LEU A 70 -0.73 13.45 7.61
C LEU A 70 -1.38 12.09 7.31
N LEU A 71 -0.70 10.99 7.59
CA LEU A 71 -1.25 9.64 7.46
C LEU A 71 -2.32 9.39 8.53
N ASN A 72 -2.10 9.78 9.79
CA ASN A 72 -3.04 9.52 10.90
C ASN A 72 -4.08 10.63 11.16
N CYS A 73 -4.25 11.59 10.24
CA CYS A 73 -5.24 12.66 10.43
C CYS A 73 -6.67 12.21 10.05
N ASP A 74 -7.68 12.89 10.60
CA ASP A 74 -9.09 12.53 10.36
C ASP A 74 -9.49 12.74 8.89
N ILE A 75 -8.87 13.70 8.21
CA ILE A 75 -9.06 13.94 6.77
C ILE A 75 -8.57 12.72 5.98
N MET A 76 -7.42 12.14 6.33
CA MET A 76 -6.91 10.94 5.66
C MET A 76 -7.87 9.77 5.85
N MET A 77 -8.35 9.56 7.07
CA MET A 77 -9.32 8.49 7.36
C MET A 77 -10.62 8.68 6.58
N TYR A 78 -11.09 9.93 6.46
CA TYR A 78 -12.25 10.27 5.64
C TYR A 78 -12.03 9.97 4.15
N ILE A 79 -10.86 10.33 3.60
CA ILE A 79 -10.50 10.03 2.21
C ILE A 79 -10.47 8.53 1.97
N LEU A 80 -9.77 7.76 2.81
CA LEU A 80 -9.65 6.30 2.68
C LEU A 80 -11.03 5.63 2.71
N ARG A 81 -11.88 5.98 3.68
CA ARG A 81 -13.25 5.45 3.77
C ARG A 81 -14.07 5.79 2.54
N THR A 82 -14.02 7.05 2.10
CA THR A 82 -14.79 7.51 0.95
C THR A 82 -14.40 6.72 -0.30
N VAL A 83 -13.10 6.51 -0.55
CA VAL A 83 -12.65 5.72 -1.71
C VAL A 83 -13.15 4.28 -1.62
N PHE A 84 -13.05 3.64 -0.46
CA PHE A 84 -13.48 2.26 -0.28
C PHE A 84 -15.00 2.09 -0.36
N GLU A 85 -15.77 2.99 0.24
CA GLU A 85 -17.24 2.99 0.16
C GLU A 85 -17.72 3.14 -1.29
N ARG A 86 -17.11 4.05 -2.06
CA ARG A 86 -17.46 4.25 -3.47
C ARG A 86 -17.10 3.06 -4.34
N ALA A 87 -16.03 2.34 -3.99
CA ALA A 87 -15.63 1.12 -4.71
C ALA A 87 -16.50 -0.11 -4.37
N ILE A 88 -17.20 -0.10 -3.22
CA ILE A 88 -18.19 -1.14 -2.88
C ILE A 88 -19.50 -0.96 -3.64
N ASP A 89 -19.87 0.29 -3.92
CA ASP A 89 -21.04 0.61 -4.73
C ASP A 89 -20.78 0.26 -6.20
N THR A 90 -21.31 -0.89 -6.65
CA THR A 90 -21.10 -1.41 -8.01
C THR A 90 -21.75 -0.55 -9.09
N ASP A 91 -22.69 0.33 -8.72
CA ASP A 91 -23.35 1.25 -9.65
C ASP A 91 -22.65 2.62 -9.72
N SER A 92 -21.66 2.86 -8.85
CA SER A 92 -20.92 4.12 -8.78
C SER A 92 -19.84 4.21 -9.86
N ASN A 93 -19.87 5.31 -10.61
CA ASN A 93 -18.80 5.71 -11.55
C ASN A 93 -17.81 6.72 -10.93
N LEU A 94 -17.83 6.89 -9.60
CA LEU A 94 -17.05 7.92 -8.89
C LEU A 94 -15.73 7.38 -8.32
N TRP A 95 -15.23 6.27 -8.84
CA TRP A 95 -13.97 5.66 -8.45
C TRP A 95 -13.29 5.02 -9.66
N THR A 96 -11.99 4.79 -9.53
CA THR A 96 -11.20 4.01 -10.50
C THR A 96 -10.33 3.02 -9.72
N GLU A 97 -9.92 1.93 -10.37
CA GLU A 97 -8.99 0.97 -9.76
C GLU A 97 -7.70 1.64 -9.29
N GLY A 98 -7.19 2.62 -10.04
CA GLY A 98 -6.01 3.41 -9.63
C GLY A 98 -6.22 4.20 -8.34
N MET A 99 -7.42 4.77 -8.12
CA MET A 99 -7.75 5.44 -6.84
C MET A 99 -7.75 4.43 -5.69
N LEU A 100 -8.30 3.25 -5.92
CA LEU A 100 -8.36 2.18 -4.93
C LEU A 100 -6.96 1.67 -4.57
N GLN A 101 -6.10 1.46 -5.57
CA GLN A 101 -4.71 1.06 -5.37
C GLN A 101 -3.91 2.11 -4.60
N MET A 102 -4.10 3.40 -4.86
CA MET A 102 -3.47 4.48 -4.10
C MET A 102 -3.95 4.46 -2.64
N ALA A 103 -5.24 4.26 -2.39
CA ALA A 103 -5.79 4.17 -1.05
C ALA A 103 -5.22 2.94 -0.28
N PHE A 104 -5.11 1.78 -0.93
CA PHE A 104 -4.44 0.60 -0.36
C PHE A 104 -2.98 0.87 -0.01
N HIS A 105 -2.25 1.57 -0.88
CA HIS A 105 -0.86 1.90 -0.63
C HIS A 105 -0.68 2.86 0.55
N ILE A 106 -1.51 3.90 0.66
CA ILE A 106 -1.48 4.83 1.79
C ILE A 106 -1.87 4.14 3.10
N LEU A 107 -2.90 3.29 3.06
CA LEU A 107 -3.33 2.52 4.23
C LEU A 107 -2.21 1.58 4.71
N ALA A 108 -1.56 0.89 3.77
CA ALA A 108 -0.41 0.03 4.06
C ALA A 108 0.77 0.82 4.64
N LEU A 109 1.07 2.03 4.14
CA LEU A 109 2.11 2.91 4.69
C LEU A 109 1.82 3.27 6.15
N GLY A 110 0.58 3.62 6.49
CA GLY A 110 0.19 3.94 7.87
C GLY A 110 0.36 2.74 8.81
N LEU A 111 -0.04 1.54 8.38
CA LEU A 111 0.12 0.31 9.18
C LEU A 111 1.59 -0.06 9.38
N LEU A 112 2.43 0.10 8.35
CA LEU A 112 3.87 -0.15 8.46
C LEU A 112 4.57 0.87 9.38
N GLU A 113 4.16 2.14 9.33
CA GLU A 113 4.67 3.19 10.23
C GLU A 113 4.39 2.84 11.70
N GLU A 114 3.13 2.50 12.01
CA GLU A 114 2.74 2.11 13.38
C GLU A 114 3.49 0.87 13.85
N LYS A 115 3.54 -0.18 13.01
CA LYS A 115 4.30 -1.41 13.29
C LYS A 115 5.76 -1.12 13.60
N GLN A 116 6.39 -0.21 12.85
CA GLN A 116 7.79 0.17 13.05
C GLN A 116 7.99 0.92 14.38
N GLN A 117 7.06 1.79 14.76
CA GLN A 117 7.14 2.49 16.06
C GLN A 117 6.96 1.50 17.23
N LEU A 118 6.00 0.58 17.14
CA LEU A 118 5.77 -0.48 18.14
C LEU A 118 6.95 -1.45 18.29
N GLN A 119 7.78 -1.60 17.25
CA GLN A 119 9.02 -2.39 17.34
C GLN A 119 10.18 -1.65 18.02
N LYS A 120 10.11 -0.32 18.10
CA LYS A 120 11.20 0.53 18.63
C LYS A 120 10.94 1.04 20.05
N ALA A 121 9.67 1.11 20.46
CA ALA A 121 9.27 1.65 21.75
C ALA A 121 8.15 0.79 22.37
N PRO A 122 7.99 0.81 23.70
CA PRO A 122 6.82 0.21 24.37
C PRO A 122 5.51 0.76 23.82
N GLU A 123 4.47 -0.06 23.80
CA GLU A 123 3.15 0.31 23.25
C GLU A 123 2.58 1.56 23.92
N GLU A 124 2.81 1.73 25.23
CA GLU A 124 2.33 2.88 26.01
C GLU A 124 2.97 4.21 25.60
N GLU A 125 4.13 4.17 24.92
CA GLU A 125 4.85 5.36 24.43
C GLU A 125 4.52 5.70 22.97
N VAL A 126 3.92 4.77 22.22
CA VAL A 126 3.57 4.97 20.81
C VAL A 126 2.25 5.73 20.70
N THR A 127 2.34 6.96 20.22
CA THR A 127 1.16 7.84 20.04
C THR A 127 0.52 7.73 18.65
N PHE A 128 1.18 7.04 17.71
CA PHE A 128 0.72 6.89 16.34
C PHE A 128 -0.28 5.73 16.22
N ASP A 129 -1.54 5.98 16.61
CA ASP A 129 -2.62 4.98 16.74
C ASP A 129 -3.39 4.68 15.43
N PHE A 130 -2.68 4.55 14.30
CA PHE A 130 -3.27 4.51 12.96
C PHE A 130 -4.28 3.37 12.77
N TYR A 131 -3.93 2.15 13.16
CA TYR A 131 -4.78 0.96 13.09
C TYR A 131 -6.05 1.14 13.91
N HIS A 132 -5.90 1.64 15.14
CA HIS A 132 -7.04 1.90 16.01
C HIS A 132 -7.97 2.94 15.39
N LYS A 133 -7.43 4.04 14.83
CA LYS A 133 -8.23 5.06 14.16
C LYS A 133 -8.93 4.52 12.89
N ALA A 134 -8.25 3.71 12.09
CA ALA A 134 -8.83 3.05 10.91
C ALA A 134 -9.98 2.09 11.28
N SER A 135 -9.90 1.46 12.45
CA SER A 135 -10.86 0.48 12.97
C SER A 135 -12.08 1.10 13.65
N ARG A 136 -12.07 2.39 13.97
CA ARG A 136 -13.25 3.08 14.53
C ARG A 136 -14.35 3.23 13.48
N LEU A 137 -15.62 3.28 13.90
CA LEU A 137 -16.75 3.49 12.97
C LEU A 137 -16.84 4.95 12.46
N GLY A 138 -16.36 5.94 13.24
CA GLY A 138 -16.39 7.34 12.83
C GLY A 138 -17.82 7.80 12.49
N SER A 139 -17.97 8.57 11.40
CA SER A 139 -19.27 8.99 10.86
C SER A 139 -19.86 8.02 9.81
N SER A 140 -19.22 6.88 9.58
CA SER A 140 -19.65 5.88 8.59
C SER A 140 -20.33 4.69 9.27
N ALA A 141 -21.18 3.98 8.53
CA ALA A 141 -21.75 2.71 8.97
C ALA A 141 -20.71 1.58 9.04
N MET A 142 -19.54 1.74 8.41
CA MET A 142 -18.49 0.72 8.35
C MET A 142 -17.12 1.32 8.67
N ASN A 143 -16.31 0.56 9.41
CA ASN A 143 -14.90 0.87 9.58
C ASN A 143 -14.08 0.39 8.36
N ILE A 144 -12.81 0.81 8.27
CA ILE A 144 -11.96 0.46 7.12
C ILE A 144 -11.81 -1.05 6.99
N GLN A 145 -11.70 -1.79 8.10
CA GLN A 145 -11.57 -3.24 8.08
C GLN A 145 -12.80 -3.93 7.45
N MET A 146 -14.01 -3.53 7.84
CA MET A 146 -15.25 -4.03 7.25
C MET A 146 -15.37 -3.68 5.77
N LEU A 147 -14.92 -2.48 5.36
CA LEU A 147 -14.89 -2.07 3.97
C LEU A 147 -13.93 -2.94 3.15
N LEU A 148 -12.73 -3.23 3.67
CA LEU A 148 -11.75 -4.12 3.03
C LEU A 148 -12.29 -5.54 2.85
N GLU A 149 -12.93 -6.11 3.87
CA GLU A 149 -13.54 -7.45 3.76
C GLU A 149 -14.63 -7.51 2.69
N LYS A 150 -15.42 -6.44 2.54
CA LYS A 150 -16.39 -6.35 1.45
C LYS A 150 -15.72 -6.22 0.08
N LEU A 151 -14.74 -5.33 -0.06
CA LEU A 151 -13.99 -5.15 -1.29
C LEU A 151 -13.33 -6.45 -1.76
N LYS A 152 -12.81 -7.26 -0.82
CA LYS A 152 -12.20 -8.57 -1.09
C LYS A 152 -13.17 -9.54 -1.78
N GLY A 153 -14.47 -9.40 -1.53
CA GLY A 153 -15.52 -10.25 -2.10
C GLY A 153 -16.03 -9.80 -3.47
N ILE A 154 -15.56 -8.66 -4.01
CA ILE A 154 -16.04 -8.11 -5.28
C ILE A 154 -15.29 -8.77 -6.46
N PRO A 155 -16.00 -9.48 -7.37
CA PRO A 155 -15.34 -10.19 -8.49
C PRO A 155 -14.51 -9.30 -9.41
N GLN A 156 -14.94 -8.05 -9.62
CA GLN A 156 -14.24 -7.06 -10.44
C GLN A 156 -12.88 -6.66 -9.84
N LEU A 157 -12.67 -6.90 -8.54
CA LEU A 157 -11.46 -6.56 -7.80
C LEU A 157 -10.59 -7.78 -7.48
N GLU A 158 -10.79 -8.92 -8.15
CA GLU A 158 -10.00 -10.14 -7.90
C GLU A 158 -8.49 -9.88 -8.04
N GLY A 159 -8.07 -9.01 -8.97
CA GLY A 159 -6.68 -8.60 -9.15
C GLY A 159 -6.05 -7.82 -7.98
N GLN A 160 -6.86 -7.40 -7.00
CA GLN A 160 -6.43 -6.67 -5.80
C GLN A 160 -6.57 -7.50 -4.51
N LYS A 161 -7.10 -8.72 -4.59
CA LYS A 161 -7.40 -9.58 -3.43
C LYS A 161 -6.18 -9.89 -2.57
N ASP A 162 -5.02 -10.09 -3.18
CA ASP A 162 -3.78 -10.34 -2.46
C ASP A 162 -3.33 -9.11 -1.68
N MET A 163 -3.47 -7.91 -2.26
CA MET A 163 -3.17 -6.65 -1.58
C MET A 163 -4.12 -6.42 -0.40
N ILE A 164 -5.42 -6.65 -0.59
CA ILE A 164 -6.41 -6.54 0.48
C ILE A 164 -6.11 -7.54 1.61
N THR A 165 -5.77 -8.79 1.24
CA THR A 165 -5.41 -9.83 2.21
C THR A 165 -4.15 -9.46 2.99
N TRP A 166 -3.14 -8.92 2.32
CA TRP A 166 -1.92 -8.44 2.97
C TRP A 166 -2.22 -7.33 3.99
N ILE A 167 -3.07 -6.35 3.63
CA ILE A 167 -3.47 -5.26 4.53
C ILE A 167 -4.21 -5.80 5.76
N LEU A 168 -5.12 -6.76 5.57
CA LEU A 168 -5.86 -7.35 6.68
C LEU A 168 -4.98 -8.18 7.64
N GLN A 169 -3.78 -8.56 7.22
CA GLN A 169 -2.84 -9.39 7.97
C GLN A 169 -1.64 -8.64 8.54
N VAL A 170 -1.37 -7.40 8.12
CA VAL A 170 -0.11 -6.71 8.41
C VAL A 170 0.09 -6.29 9.88
N ASN A 171 -0.93 -6.45 10.74
CA ASN A 171 -0.85 -6.18 12.18
C ASN A 171 0.28 -6.97 12.86
#